data_AF-A0A3N5PGE4-F1
#
_entry.id   AF-A0A3N5PGE4-F1
#
_cell.length_a   1.000
_cell.length_b   1.000
_cell.length_c   1.000
_cell.angle_alpha   90.00
_cell.angle_beta   90.00
_cell.angle_gamma   90.00
#
_symmetry.space_group_name_H-M   'P 1'
#
loop_
_entity.id
_entity.type
_entity.pdbx_description
1 polymer ?
#
loop_
_entity_poly.entity_id
_entity_poly.type
_entity_poly.pdbx_seq_one_letter_code
_entity_poly.pdbx_strand_id
1 'polypeptide(L)'
;MNSKLETNLKNLPASPGVYQFINKNGKVIYVGKAKNLRNRVRSYFQENPGSAKTVAMVSKIDDFQLVVTDSELEALILENNLIKELMPRYNVTLKDDKSFPFIKVTNELFPRIYPTRKVYNDGSKYFGPYTDVRSMRGSLKMINQIFKIRSCKLDLTEKNIADKKFKVCLDYHIKKCDGPCENLVSSSAYNEMVDEVIKLLKGKTDDLIKDLKSRMQ
;
A
#
# COMPACT_ATOMS: atom_id res chain seq x y z
N MET A 1 -3.69 7.78 -38.46
CA MET A 1 -4.13 7.29 -37.13
C MET A 1 -5.57 6.80 -37.25
N ASN A 2 -6.01 5.84 -36.44
CA ASN A 2 -7.40 5.39 -36.47
C ASN A 2 -8.32 6.49 -35.87
N SER A 3 -9.46 6.80 -36.49
CA SER A 3 -10.32 7.94 -36.10
C SER A 3 -10.78 7.89 -34.64
N LYS A 4 -11.05 6.67 -34.14
CA LYS A 4 -11.40 6.38 -32.74
C LYS A 4 -10.31 6.80 -31.75
N LEU A 5 -9.04 6.64 -32.12
CA LEU A 5 -7.91 6.93 -31.25
C LEU A 5 -7.71 8.45 -31.11
N GLU A 6 -7.91 9.21 -32.20
CA GLU A 6 -7.89 10.67 -32.18
C GLU A 6 -9.01 11.26 -31.32
N THR A 7 -10.21 10.67 -31.36
CA THR A 7 -11.31 11.07 -30.48
C THR A 7 -10.97 10.81 -29.00
N ASN A 8 -10.43 9.63 -28.68
CA ASN A 8 -10.04 9.29 -27.31
C ASN A 8 -8.93 10.21 -26.76
N LEU A 9 -8.00 10.65 -27.62
CA LEU A 9 -6.94 11.60 -27.24
C LEU A 9 -7.47 13.01 -26.90
N LYS A 10 -8.61 13.40 -27.45
CA LYS A 10 -9.25 14.69 -27.12
C LYS A 10 -9.86 14.68 -25.71
N ASN A 11 -10.38 13.54 -25.26
CA ASN A 11 -11.13 13.40 -24.00
C ASN A 11 -10.29 12.96 -22.79
N LEU A 12 -8.97 13.12 -22.83
CA LEU A 12 -8.10 12.68 -21.74
C LEU A 12 -8.28 13.55 -20.46
N PRO A 13 -8.35 12.93 -19.27
CA PRO A 13 -8.43 13.65 -18.01
C PRO A 13 -7.09 14.30 -17.65
N ALA A 14 -7.17 15.46 -16.98
CA ALA A 14 -6.00 16.17 -16.44
C ALA A 14 -5.72 15.74 -14.98
N SER A 15 -5.80 14.45 -14.71
CA SER A 15 -5.68 13.84 -13.38
C SER A 15 -4.48 12.88 -13.31
N PRO A 16 -3.99 12.54 -12.11
CA PRO A 16 -3.03 11.46 -11.96
C PRO A 16 -3.68 10.11 -12.28
N GLY A 17 -2.85 9.16 -12.70
CA GLY A 17 -3.31 7.81 -12.98
C GLY A 17 -2.32 6.99 -13.80
N VAL A 18 -2.79 5.84 -14.26
CA VAL A 18 -2.03 4.86 -15.04
C VAL A 18 -2.65 4.71 -16.43
N TYR A 19 -1.81 4.61 -17.46
CA TYR A 19 -2.21 4.32 -18.83
C TYR A 19 -1.60 3.00 -19.30
N GLN A 20 -2.35 2.28 -20.13
CA GLN A 20 -1.95 1.01 -20.74
C GLN A 20 -2.07 1.14 -22.25
N PHE A 21 -1.00 0.84 -22.99
CA PHE A 21 -1.04 0.77 -24.44
C PHE A 21 -1.29 -0.66 -24.90
N ILE A 22 -2.20 -0.80 -25.84
CA ILE A 22 -2.74 -2.08 -26.32
C ILE A 22 -2.44 -2.19 -27.81
N ASN A 23 -2.01 -3.37 -28.25
CA ASN A 23 -1.78 -3.64 -29.67
C ASN A 23 -3.04 -4.18 -30.38
N LYS A 24 -2.96 -4.36 -31.70
CA LYS A 24 -4.04 -4.89 -32.54
C LYS A 24 -4.60 -6.25 -32.10
N ASN A 25 -3.83 -7.01 -31.31
CA ASN A 25 -4.23 -8.33 -30.81
C ASN A 25 -4.88 -8.23 -29.41
N GLY A 26 -5.16 -7.02 -28.92
CA GLY A 26 -5.72 -6.79 -27.58
C GLY A 26 -4.73 -6.98 -26.44
N LYS A 27 -3.42 -7.14 -26.71
CA LYS A 27 -2.41 -7.35 -25.66
C LYS A 27 -1.84 -6.03 -25.16
N VAL A 28 -1.73 -5.89 -23.83
CA VAL A 28 -1.02 -4.76 -23.20
C VAL A 28 0.48 -4.87 -23.50
N ILE A 29 1.01 -3.86 -24.19
CA ILE A 29 2.40 -3.79 -24.62
C ILE A 29 3.24 -2.84 -23.77
N TYR A 30 2.60 -1.88 -23.10
CA TYR A 30 3.24 -0.93 -22.21
C TYR A 30 2.28 -0.42 -21.14
N VAL A 31 2.80 -0.18 -19.93
CA VAL A 31 2.10 0.45 -18.81
C VAL A 31 2.96 1.61 -18.31
N GLY A 32 2.34 2.76 -18.03
CA GLY A 32 3.04 3.90 -17.43
C GLY A 32 2.13 4.73 -16.52
N LYS A 33 2.73 5.45 -15.57
CA LYS A 33 2.03 6.42 -14.72
C LYS A 33 2.18 7.85 -15.22
N ALA A 34 1.25 8.72 -14.83
CA ALA A 34 1.32 10.15 -15.07
C ALA A 34 0.78 10.94 -13.88
N LYS A 35 1.37 12.12 -13.60
CA LYS A 35 0.71 13.15 -12.76
C LYS A 35 -0.47 13.80 -13.50
N ASN A 36 -0.39 13.83 -14.83
CA ASN A 36 -1.40 14.36 -15.73
C ASN A 36 -1.49 13.45 -16.95
N LEU A 37 -2.54 12.62 -17.00
CA LEU A 37 -2.75 11.64 -18.08
C LEU A 37 -2.86 12.30 -19.46
N ARG A 38 -3.55 13.45 -19.56
CA ARG A 38 -3.69 14.20 -20.81
C ARG A 38 -2.35 14.56 -21.42
N ASN A 39 -1.48 15.21 -20.67
CA ASN A 39 -0.18 15.66 -21.16
C ASN A 39 0.70 14.46 -21.51
N ARG A 40 0.72 13.44 -20.64
CA ARG A 40 1.61 12.30 -20.78
C ARG A 40 1.24 11.38 -21.94
N VAL A 41 -0.04 11.10 -22.15
CA VAL A 41 -0.47 10.22 -23.24
C VAL A 41 -0.30 10.93 -24.59
N ARG A 42 -0.64 12.23 -24.68
CA ARG A 42 -0.47 13.01 -25.91
C ARG A 42 0.98 13.10 -26.39
N SER A 43 1.96 13.16 -25.47
CA SER A 43 3.37 13.27 -25.87
C SER A 43 3.88 12.09 -26.70
N TYR A 44 3.25 10.91 -26.61
CA TYR A 44 3.61 9.75 -27.43
C TYR A 44 3.18 9.86 -28.89
N PHE A 45 2.24 10.76 -29.19
CA PHE A 45 1.64 10.90 -30.50
C PHE A 45 2.02 12.21 -31.21
N GLN A 46 3.02 12.91 -30.66
CA GLN A 46 3.66 14.05 -31.33
C GLN A 46 4.71 13.55 -32.32
N GLU A 47 5.12 14.40 -33.28
CA GLU A 47 6.01 14.03 -34.39
C GLU A 47 7.37 13.45 -33.96
N ASN A 48 7.84 13.78 -32.75
CA ASN A 48 9.11 13.30 -32.21
C ASN A 48 8.92 12.68 -30.81
N PRO A 49 8.43 11.42 -30.71
CA PRO A 49 8.09 10.80 -29.43
C PRO A 49 9.32 10.35 -28.61
N GLY A 50 10.54 10.58 -29.11
CA GLY A 50 11.79 10.36 -28.40
C GLY A 50 12.61 9.19 -28.95
N SER A 51 12.97 8.24 -28.07
CA SER A 51 13.90 7.14 -28.41
C SER A 51 13.38 6.19 -29.48
N ALA A 52 14.28 5.47 -30.17
CA ALA A 52 13.93 4.43 -31.15
C ALA A 52 12.99 3.35 -30.57
N LYS A 53 13.17 3.00 -29.28
CA LYS A 53 12.27 2.08 -28.56
C LYS A 53 10.86 2.66 -28.44
N THR A 54 10.74 3.95 -28.13
CA THR A 54 9.46 4.64 -28.02
C THR A 54 8.76 4.69 -29.37
N VAL A 55 9.47 5.04 -30.45
CA VAL A 55 8.94 5.04 -31.82
C VAL A 55 8.40 3.66 -32.21
N ALA A 56 9.19 2.61 -31.95
CA ALA A 56 8.78 1.23 -32.21
C ALA A 56 7.53 0.84 -31.42
N MET A 57 7.45 1.20 -30.14
CA MET A 57 6.28 0.96 -29.30
C MET A 57 5.04 1.69 -29.83
N VAL A 58 5.16 2.98 -30.13
CA VAL A 58 4.06 3.83 -30.64
C VAL A 58 3.49 3.27 -31.93
N SER A 59 4.33 2.75 -32.83
CA SER A 59 3.90 2.11 -34.08
C SER A 59 3.01 0.88 -33.88
N LYS A 60 3.03 0.28 -32.69
CA LYS A 60 2.27 -0.93 -32.34
C LYS A 60 1.01 -0.65 -31.52
N ILE A 61 0.75 0.61 -31.16
CA ILE A 61 -0.44 1.01 -30.41
C ILE A 61 -1.66 0.97 -31.35
N ASP A 62 -2.67 0.22 -30.95
CA ASP A 62 -3.99 0.18 -31.59
C ASP A 62 -5.08 0.78 -30.71
N ASP A 63 -4.91 0.69 -29.38
CA ASP A 63 -5.79 1.35 -28.41
C ASP A 63 -5.03 1.65 -27.11
N PHE A 64 -5.67 2.39 -26.20
CA PHE A 64 -5.16 2.61 -24.86
C PHE A 64 -6.28 2.64 -23.81
N GLN A 65 -5.95 2.24 -22.59
CA GLN A 65 -6.83 2.30 -21.43
C GLN A 65 -6.23 3.18 -20.35
N LEU A 66 -7.09 3.78 -19.52
CA LEU A 66 -6.70 4.67 -18.43
C LEU A 66 -7.38 4.23 -17.14
N VAL A 67 -6.65 4.35 -16.03
CA VAL A 67 -7.21 4.28 -14.67
C VAL A 67 -6.82 5.56 -13.96
N VAL A 68 -7.81 6.40 -13.65
CA VAL A 68 -7.61 7.62 -12.85
C VAL A 68 -7.42 7.21 -11.40
N THR A 69 -6.49 7.86 -10.71
CA THR A 69 -6.23 7.65 -9.27
C THR A 69 -6.39 8.97 -8.54
N ASP A 70 -6.52 8.93 -7.21
CA ASP A 70 -6.71 10.14 -6.40
C ASP A 70 -5.37 10.83 -6.09
N SER A 71 -4.26 10.09 -6.20
CA SER A 71 -2.91 10.64 -5.99
C SER A 71 -1.86 10.08 -6.94
N GLU A 72 -0.71 10.78 -7.05
CA GLU A 72 0.46 10.27 -7.77
C GLU A 72 1.03 9.00 -7.13
N LEU A 73 0.88 8.86 -5.81
CA LEU A 73 1.32 7.68 -5.07
C LEU A 73 0.51 6.45 -5.50
N GLU A 74 -0.81 6.56 -5.52
CA GLU A 74 -1.68 5.50 -6.03
C GLU A 74 -1.36 5.11 -7.47
N ALA A 75 -1.13 6.10 -8.35
CA ALA A 75 -0.70 5.84 -9.73
C ALA A 75 0.60 5.04 -9.79
N LEU A 76 1.58 5.35 -8.94
CA LEU A 76 2.85 4.62 -8.85
C LEU A 76 2.64 3.15 -8.40
N ILE A 77 1.79 2.94 -7.41
CA ILE A 77 1.51 1.60 -6.88
C ILE A 77 0.79 0.75 -7.92
N LEU A 78 -0.26 1.32 -8.53
CA LEU A 78 -1.05 0.65 -9.54
C LEU A 78 -0.21 0.32 -10.78
N GLU A 79 0.64 1.23 -11.23
CA GLU A 79 1.59 0.98 -12.32
C GLU A 79 2.50 -0.21 -11.99
N ASN A 80 3.10 -0.24 -10.80
CA ASN A 80 3.99 -1.32 -10.39
C ASN A 80 3.28 -2.68 -10.40
N ASN A 81 2.05 -2.73 -9.88
CA ASN A 81 1.24 -3.94 -9.85
C ASN A 81 0.89 -4.42 -11.28
N LEU A 82 0.43 -3.51 -12.14
CA LEU A 82 0.09 -3.84 -13.54
C LEU A 82 1.29 -4.29 -14.36
N ILE A 83 2.48 -3.69 -14.15
CA ILE A 83 3.72 -4.14 -14.82
C ILE A 83 4.07 -5.56 -14.39
N LYS A 84 3.95 -5.89 -13.10
CA LYS A 84 4.23 -7.24 -12.57
C LYS A 84 3.22 -8.28 -13.04
N GLU A 85 1.95 -7.91 -13.10
CA GLU A 85 0.87 -8.81 -13.52
C GLU A 85 0.92 -9.08 -15.02
N LEU A 86 1.08 -8.03 -15.84
CA LEU A 86 0.95 -8.12 -17.29
C LEU A 86 2.27 -8.37 -18.01
N MET A 87 3.41 -8.11 -17.34
CA MET A 87 4.76 -8.20 -17.88
C MET A 87 4.88 -7.62 -19.32
N PRO A 88 4.51 -6.34 -19.54
CA PRO A 88 4.39 -5.79 -20.89
C PRO A 88 5.75 -5.72 -21.58
N ARG A 89 5.77 -6.07 -22.88
CA ARG A 89 6.99 -6.20 -23.70
C ARG A 89 7.91 -4.98 -23.66
N TYR A 90 7.36 -3.77 -23.62
CA TYR A 90 8.14 -2.53 -23.69
C TYR A 90 8.48 -1.94 -22.32
N ASN A 91 7.95 -2.46 -21.22
CA ASN A 91 8.38 -2.06 -19.88
C ASN A 91 9.76 -2.65 -19.57
N VAL A 92 10.62 -1.85 -18.94
CA VAL A 92 11.88 -2.38 -18.40
C VAL A 92 11.54 -3.03 -17.08
N THR A 93 11.75 -4.34 -16.97
CA THR A 93 11.65 -5.05 -15.69
C THR A 93 12.84 -4.63 -14.83
N LEU A 94 12.64 -3.67 -13.94
CA LEU A 94 13.63 -3.34 -12.92
C LEU A 94 13.68 -4.53 -11.94
N LYS A 95 14.85 -5.15 -11.80
CA LYS A 95 15.09 -6.33 -10.94
C LYS A 95 14.93 -6.06 -9.44
N ASP A 96 14.77 -4.80 -9.02
CA ASP A 96 14.64 -4.47 -7.60
C ASP A 96 13.17 -4.67 -7.16
N ASP A 97 12.85 -5.93 -6.88
CA ASP A 97 11.52 -6.50 -6.66
C ASP A 97 10.90 -6.18 -5.29
N LYS A 98 11.23 -5.06 -4.67
CA LYS A 98 10.64 -4.74 -3.36
C LYS A 98 9.25 -4.14 -3.56
N SER A 99 8.24 -5.01 -3.52
CA SER A 99 6.84 -4.60 -3.30
C SER A 99 6.78 -3.62 -2.13
N PHE A 100 5.95 -2.58 -2.27
CA PHE A 100 5.83 -1.58 -1.22
C PHE A 100 5.36 -2.23 0.09
N PRO A 101 5.97 -1.88 1.24
CA PRO A 101 5.55 -2.40 2.52
C PRO A 101 4.25 -1.74 3.01
N PHE A 102 3.51 -2.50 3.79
CA PHE A 102 2.29 -2.14 4.48
C PHE A 102 2.46 -2.42 5.98
N ILE A 103 1.69 -1.74 6.81
CA ILE A 103 1.47 -2.13 8.20
C ILE A 103 0.24 -3.04 8.22
N LYS A 104 0.41 -4.28 8.67
CA LYS A 104 -0.70 -5.24 8.85
C LYS A 104 -1.17 -5.20 10.30
N VAL A 105 -2.48 -5.13 10.50
CA VAL A 105 -3.18 -5.39 11.75
C VAL A 105 -3.94 -6.70 11.57
N THR A 106 -3.53 -7.75 12.27
CA THR A 106 -4.13 -9.09 12.13
C THR A 106 -5.55 -9.16 12.65
N ASN A 107 -6.35 -10.03 12.04
CA ASN A 107 -7.69 -10.37 12.51
C ASN A 107 -7.65 -11.61 13.42
N GLU A 108 -7.24 -11.42 14.66
CA GLU A 108 -7.20 -12.47 15.69
C GLU A 108 -7.64 -11.87 17.04
N LEU A 109 -7.97 -12.70 18.05
CA LEU A 109 -8.53 -12.25 19.34
C LEU A 109 -7.74 -11.10 20.00
N PHE A 110 -6.41 -11.18 19.87
CA PHE A 110 -5.48 -10.11 20.27
C PHE A 110 -4.66 -9.69 19.03
N PRO A 111 -5.07 -8.65 18.29
CA PRO A 111 -4.39 -8.23 17.08
C PRO A 111 -2.89 -7.90 17.26
N ARG A 112 -2.10 -8.22 16.25
CA ARG A 112 -0.69 -7.85 16.11
C ARG A 112 -0.55 -6.77 15.05
N ILE A 113 0.41 -5.88 15.25
CA ILE A 113 0.70 -4.79 14.31
C ILE A 113 2.15 -4.89 13.87
N TYR A 114 2.39 -5.20 12.59
CA TYR A 114 3.73 -5.43 12.07
C TYR A 114 3.86 -5.12 10.57
N PRO A 115 5.07 -4.86 10.06
CA PRO A 115 5.25 -4.56 8.64
C PRO A 115 5.22 -5.83 7.78
N THR A 116 4.55 -5.77 6.64
CA THR A 116 4.49 -6.85 5.64
C THR A 116 4.60 -6.29 4.22
N ARG A 117 5.05 -7.09 3.27
CA ARG A 117 4.96 -6.78 1.83
C ARG A 117 3.90 -7.62 1.11
N LYS A 118 3.27 -8.54 1.84
CA LYS A 118 2.26 -9.45 1.34
C LYS A 118 0.91 -9.06 1.93
N VAL A 119 -0.06 -8.84 1.05
CA VAL A 119 -1.47 -8.61 1.38
C VAL A 119 -2.21 -9.92 1.12
N TYR A 120 -3.01 -10.34 2.09
CA TYR A 120 -3.84 -11.54 2.02
C TYR A 120 -5.28 -11.15 2.31
N ASN A 121 -6.24 -11.87 1.74
CA ASN A 121 -7.65 -11.67 2.04
C ASN A 121 -8.07 -12.51 3.26
N ASP A 122 -7.44 -12.25 4.41
CA ASP A 122 -7.61 -13.01 5.66
C ASP A 122 -8.43 -12.25 6.73
N GLY A 123 -9.11 -11.18 6.32
CA GLY A 123 -9.83 -10.27 7.22
C GLY A 123 -8.94 -9.27 7.96
N SER A 124 -7.60 -9.36 7.82
CA SER A 124 -6.68 -8.39 8.41
C SER A 124 -6.79 -7.02 7.73
N LYS A 125 -6.47 -5.97 8.48
CA LYS A 125 -6.43 -4.60 7.96
C LYS A 125 -5.00 -4.27 7.52
N TYR A 126 -4.87 -3.63 6.36
CA TYR A 126 -3.58 -3.26 5.77
C TYR A 126 -3.53 -1.74 5.57
N PHE A 127 -2.50 -1.11 6.10
CA PHE A 127 -2.30 0.34 6.04
C PHE A 127 -1.05 0.66 5.22
N GLY A 128 -1.14 1.67 4.36
CA GLY A 128 -0.13 1.99 3.36
C GLY A 128 -0.68 1.86 1.95
N PRO A 129 0.17 1.60 0.94
CA PRO A 129 1.59 1.26 1.05
C PRO A 129 2.50 2.45 1.38
N TYR A 130 3.61 2.17 2.06
CA TYR A 130 4.62 3.16 2.41
C TYR A 130 5.73 3.20 1.34
N THR A 131 6.00 4.38 0.78
CA THR A 131 7.12 4.59 -0.16
C THR A 131 8.48 4.54 0.53
N ASP A 132 8.53 4.99 1.79
CA ASP A 132 9.72 4.98 2.61
C ASP A 132 9.58 4.00 3.79
N VAL A 133 10.43 2.97 3.78
CA VAL A 133 10.52 1.96 4.85
C VAL A 133 10.90 2.60 6.18
N ARG A 134 11.71 3.68 6.17
CA ARG A 134 12.17 4.34 7.39
C ARG A 134 11.02 5.06 8.09
N SER A 135 10.20 5.82 7.35
CA SER A 135 8.98 6.44 7.86
C SER A 135 8.01 5.42 8.44
N MET A 136 7.74 4.32 7.72
CA MET A 136 6.90 3.24 8.23
C MET A 136 7.43 2.66 9.55
N ARG A 137 8.73 2.37 9.62
CA ARG A 137 9.37 1.88 10.85
C ARG A 137 9.30 2.92 11.98
N GLY A 138 9.41 4.20 11.66
CA GLY A 138 9.22 5.30 12.61
C GLY A 138 7.82 5.30 13.21
N SER A 139 6.77 5.23 12.37
CA SER A 139 5.38 5.13 12.81
C SER A 139 5.15 3.90 13.71
N LEU A 140 5.66 2.72 13.31
CA LEU A 140 5.56 1.51 14.14
C LEU A 140 6.30 1.64 15.48
N LYS A 141 7.48 2.27 15.48
CA LYS A 141 8.23 2.50 16.72
C LYS A 141 7.44 3.39 17.69
N MET A 142 6.85 4.47 17.18
CA MET A 142 6.02 5.39 17.95
C MET A 142 4.77 4.69 18.49
N ILE A 143 4.07 3.92 17.65
CA ILE A 143 2.92 3.11 18.04
C ILE A 143 3.30 2.15 19.18
N ASN A 144 4.41 1.42 19.07
CA ASN A 144 4.87 0.48 20.11
C ASN A 144 5.42 1.16 21.37
N GLN A 145 5.65 2.48 21.36
CA GLN A 145 6.02 3.26 22.54
C GLN A 145 4.80 3.78 23.30
N ILE A 146 3.71 4.08 22.58
CA ILE A 146 2.48 4.63 23.16
C ILE A 146 1.53 3.50 23.57
N PHE A 147 1.41 2.48 22.73
CA PHE A 147 0.46 1.39 22.89
C PHE A 147 1.20 0.09 23.21
N LYS A 148 0.66 -0.67 24.16
CA LYS A 148 1.25 -1.92 24.64
C LYS A 148 0.84 -3.12 23.79
N ILE A 149 1.14 -3.01 22.49
CA ILE A 149 0.81 -4.02 21.51
C ILE A 149 1.73 -5.22 21.67
N ARG A 150 1.17 -6.42 21.50
CA ARG A 150 1.94 -7.65 21.64
C ARG A 150 2.82 -7.84 20.40
N SER A 151 4.07 -8.22 20.63
CA SER A 151 5.02 -8.58 19.56
C SER A 151 5.06 -10.09 19.28
N CYS A 152 4.55 -10.89 20.22
CA CYS A 152 4.69 -12.34 20.23
C CYS A 152 3.84 -13.01 19.14
N LYS A 153 4.29 -14.17 18.65
CA LYS A 153 3.56 -14.97 17.64
C LYS A 153 2.67 -16.06 18.25
N LEU A 154 2.36 -15.93 19.54
CA LEU A 154 1.58 -16.94 20.27
C LEU A 154 0.13 -16.95 19.80
N ASP A 155 -0.43 -18.15 19.70
CA ASP A 155 -1.82 -18.38 19.33
C ASP A 155 -2.73 -18.21 20.57
N LEU A 156 -3.10 -16.96 20.83
CA LEU A 156 -3.90 -16.58 22.00
C LEU A 156 -5.39 -16.75 21.73
N THR A 157 -5.81 -18.00 21.54
CA THR A 157 -7.24 -18.38 21.57
C THR A 157 -7.74 -18.45 23.00
N GLU A 158 -9.05 -18.27 23.21
CA GLU A 158 -9.68 -18.36 24.54
C GLU A 158 -9.32 -19.68 25.25
N LYS A 159 -9.32 -20.80 24.51
CA LYS A 159 -8.92 -22.11 25.01
C LYS A 159 -7.48 -22.14 25.49
N ASN A 160 -6.52 -21.68 24.68
CA ASN A 160 -5.10 -21.72 25.06
C ASN A 160 -4.79 -20.83 26.27
N ILE A 161 -5.52 -19.72 26.43
CA ILE A 161 -5.40 -18.83 27.59
C ILE A 161 -6.01 -19.47 28.84
N ALA A 162 -7.21 -20.07 28.71
CA ALA A 162 -7.88 -20.78 29.80
C ALA A 162 -7.04 -21.97 30.32
N ASP A 163 -6.39 -22.70 29.40
CA ASP A 163 -5.49 -23.82 29.70
C ASP A 163 -4.14 -23.35 30.29
N LYS A 164 -3.92 -22.04 30.48
CA LYS A 164 -2.66 -21.44 30.96
C LYS A 164 -1.42 -21.95 30.22
N LYS A 165 -1.56 -22.17 28.91
CA LYS A 165 -0.53 -22.77 28.06
C LYS A 165 0.71 -21.88 27.89
N PHE A 166 0.56 -20.58 28.10
CA PHE A 166 1.60 -19.59 27.90
C PHE A 166 1.86 -18.79 29.17
N LYS A 167 3.09 -18.30 29.32
CA LYS A 167 3.48 -17.40 30.41
C LYS A 167 3.78 -16.00 29.90
N VAL A 168 3.70 -15.01 30.79
CA VAL A 168 4.15 -13.64 30.49
C VAL A 168 5.64 -13.63 30.10
N CYS A 169 5.95 -12.83 29.09
CA CYS A 169 7.31 -12.69 28.55
C CYS A 169 7.96 -11.38 29.01
N LEU A 170 9.22 -11.16 28.60
CA LEU A 170 9.96 -9.94 28.90
C LEU A 170 9.19 -8.67 28.56
N ASP A 171 8.49 -8.63 27.41
CA ASP A 171 7.73 -7.45 26.97
C ASP A 171 6.67 -7.02 27.98
N TYR A 172 6.07 -7.95 28.72
CA TYR A 172 5.17 -7.62 29.82
C TYR A 172 5.93 -6.97 30.98
N HIS A 173 7.04 -7.59 31.41
CA HIS A 173 7.85 -7.09 32.53
C HIS A 173 8.46 -5.70 32.27
N ILE A 174 8.77 -5.37 31.01
CA ILE A 174 9.25 -4.04 30.60
C ILE A 174 8.12 -3.09 30.15
N LYS A 175 6.85 -3.44 30.43
CA LYS A 175 5.65 -2.64 30.16
C LYS A 175 5.40 -2.30 28.68
N LYS A 176 5.87 -3.13 27.76
CA LYS A 176 5.58 -3.04 26.31
C LYS A 176 4.35 -3.86 25.87
N CYS A 177 3.83 -4.71 26.74
CA CYS A 177 2.66 -5.55 26.47
C CYS A 177 1.83 -5.67 27.74
N ASP A 178 0.50 -5.70 27.64
CA ASP A 178 -0.40 -5.87 28.80
C ASP A 178 -0.64 -7.35 29.19
N GLY A 179 0.16 -8.27 28.66
CA GLY A 179 0.11 -9.68 29.07
C GLY A 179 -1.20 -10.42 28.74
N PRO A 180 -1.75 -10.31 27.51
CA PRO A 180 -2.96 -11.03 27.12
C PRO A 180 -2.79 -12.57 27.17
N CYS A 181 -1.54 -13.06 27.18
CA CYS A 181 -1.24 -14.49 27.26
C CYS A 181 -1.63 -15.15 28.58
N GLU A 182 -1.70 -14.39 29.67
CA GLU A 182 -2.16 -14.85 30.99
C GLU A 182 -3.51 -14.21 31.39
N ASN A 183 -4.25 -13.66 30.41
CA ASN A 183 -5.53 -12.99 30.65
C ASN A 183 -5.44 -11.75 31.58
N LEU A 184 -4.28 -11.08 31.62
CA LEU A 184 -4.08 -9.88 32.45
C LEU A 184 -4.76 -8.62 31.87
N VAL A 185 -5.20 -8.69 30.62
CA VAL A 185 -6.01 -7.69 29.94
C VAL A 185 -7.15 -8.40 29.21
N SER A 186 -8.36 -7.84 29.27
CA SER A 186 -9.50 -8.38 28.55
C SER A 186 -9.35 -8.16 27.04
N SER A 187 -9.94 -9.06 26.25
CA SER A 187 -9.97 -8.89 24.79
C SER A 187 -10.65 -7.58 24.38
N SER A 188 -11.72 -7.17 25.08
CA SER A 188 -12.40 -5.89 24.81
C SER A 188 -11.48 -4.69 24.97
N ALA A 189 -10.84 -4.55 26.14
CA ALA A 189 -9.95 -3.42 26.42
C ALA A 189 -8.74 -3.40 25.46
N TYR A 190 -8.21 -4.58 25.11
CA TYR A 190 -7.14 -4.68 24.14
C TYR A 190 -7.57 -4.23 22.73
N ASN A 191 -8.77 -4.62 22.29
CA ASN A 191 -9.29 -4.26 20.98
C ASN A 191 -9.65 -2.77 20.90
N GLU A 192 -10.13 -2.15 21.98
CA GLU A 192 -10.32 -0.69 22.07
C GLU A 192 -9.01 0.06 21.81
N MET A 193 -7.93 -0.36 22.47
CA MET A 193 -6.58 0.18 22.22
C MET A 193 -6.15 -0.03 20.76
N VAL A 194 -6.40 -1.22 20.18
CA VAL A 194 -6.07 -1.51 18.77
C VAL A 194 -6.88 -0.62 17.83
N ASP A 195 -8.14 -0.34 18.12
CA ASP A 195 -8.98 0.55 17.33
C ASP A 195 -8.48 2.00 17.36
N GLU A 196 -7.92 2.47 18.47
CA GLU A 196 -7.21 3.76 18.51
C GLU A 196 -6.00 3.76 17.58
N VAL A 197 -5.22 2.67 17.56
CA VAL A 197 -4.09 2.55 16.63
C VAL A 197 -4.57 2.51 15.18
N ILE A 198 -5.67 1.82 14.90
CA ILE A 198 -6.29 1.82 13.57
C ILE A 198 -6.72 3.24 13.18
N LYS A 199 -7.34 4.01 14.07
CA LYS A 199 -7.69 5.43 13.81
C LYS A 199 -6.44 6.26 13.51
N LEU A 200 -5.35 6.06 14.26
CA LEU A 200 -4.07 6.73 14.03
C LEU A 200 -3.48 6.37 12.66
N LEU A 201 -3.53 5.09 12.27
CA LEU A 201 -3.05 4.60 10.98
C LEU A 201 -3.92 5.02 9.79
N LYS A 202 -5.24 5.25 9.99
CA LYS A 202 -6.19 5.63 8.93
C LYS A 202 -6.09 7.07 8.43
N GLY A 203 -5.36 7.95 9.12
CA GLY A 203 -5.13 9.31 8.62
C GLY A 203 -5.68 10.41 9.51
N LYS A 204 -4.98 10.66 10.61
CA LYS A 204 -4.94 12.00 11.21
C LYS A 204 -3.49 12.39 11.49
N THR A 205 -2.59 12.20 10.53
CA THR A 205 -1.17 12.50 10.72
C THR A 205 -0.97 13.97 11.13
N ASP A 206 -1.79 14.90 10.63
CA ASP A 206 -1.67 16.32 11.02
C ASP A 206 -2.40 16.67 12.34
N ASP A 207 -3.65 16.22 12.52
CA ASP A 207 -4.43 16.49 13.75
C ASP A 207 -3.83 15.80 14.99
N LEU A 208 -3.29 14.60 14.82
CA LEU A 208 -2.82 13.75 15.92
C LEU A 208 -1.37 14.09 16.31
N ILE A 209 -0.54 14.59 15.38
CA ILE A 209 0.74 15.25 15.72
C ILE A 209 0.48 16.51 16.55
N LYS A 210 -0.59 17.26 16.25
CA LYS A 210 -1.00 18.45 17.00
C LYS A 210 -1.47 18.09 18.41
N ASP A 211 -2.31 17.07 18.54
CA ASP A 211 -2.82 16.59 19.84
C ASP A 211 -1.72 15.93 20.70
N LEU A 212 -0.78 15.21 20.09
CA LEU A 212 0.34 14.59 20.82
C LEU A 212 1.41 15.60 21.25
N LYS A 213 1.69 16.65 20.47
CA LYS A 213 2.53 17.77 20.94
C LYS A 213 1.90 18.48 22.14
N SER A 214 0.57 18.55 22.19
CA SER A 214 -0.16 19.12 23.32
C SER A 214 -0.12 18.26 24.58
N ARG A 215 0.10 16.94 24.48
CA ARG A 215 0.16 16.02 25.63
C ARG A 215 1.58 15.73 26.15
N MET A 216 2.61 16.21 25.44
CA MET A 216 4.02 16.06 25.80
C MET A 216 4.64 17.34 26.41
N GLN A 217 3.85 18.42 26.51
CA GLN A 217 4.10 19.56 27.41
C GLN A 217 3.37 19.33 28.72
#